data_AF-A0AAD1G1V0-F1
#
_entry.id   AF-A0AAD1G1V0-F1
#
_cell.length_a   1.000
_cell.length_b   1.000
_cell.length_c   1.000
_cell.angle_alpha   90.00
_cell.angle_beta   90.00
_cell.angle_gamma   90.00
#
_symmetry.space_group_name_H-M   'P 1'
#
loop_
_entity.id
_entity.type
_entity.pdbx_description
1 polymer ?
#
loop_
_entity_poly.entity_id
_entity_poly.type
_entity_poly.pdbx_seq_one_letter_code
_entity_poly.pdbx_strand_id
1 'polypeptide(L)'
;MQAARELLMEAGPQAVTLKAVAGRIGRTHANLLHHFGSAAGLQKALIESLADSVTAQIGEAVLRARAEGNDPREVVDLTFDAFDRGGGALASWMVLSGNEDALNPILEAIHRLVDKLGEGHDTADAPIAEQTLSLVLTALGNALLGGPMAAALGLPREKAREIAANQLRASIAARREN
;
A
#
# COMPACT_ATOMS: atom_id res chain seq x y z
N MET A 1 -0.02 -16.90 2.86
CA MET A 1 0.31 -15.57 2.30
C MET A 1 1.79 -15.25 2.35
N GLN A 2 2.49 -15.51 3.47
CA GLN A 2 3.92 -15.19 3.61
C GLN A 2 4.80 -15.69 2.43
N ALA A 3 4.73 -16.97 2.06
CA ALA A 3 5.51 -17.51 0.95
C ALA A 3 5.21 -16.85 -0.42
N ALA A 4 3.97 -16.42 -0.65
CA ALA A 4 3.59 -15.72 -1.88
C ALA A 4 4.15 -14.29 -1.89
N ARG A 5 4.17 -13.61 -0.74
CA ARG A 5 4.81 -12.31 -0.56
C ARG A 5 6.33 -12.38 -0.77
N GLU A 6 6.98 -13.42 -0.24
CA GLU A 6 8.42 -13.62 -0.47
C GLU A 6 8.75 -13.83 -1.94
N LEU A 7 7.98 -14.67 -2.64
CA LEU A 7 8.15 -14.86 -4.08
C LEU A 7 7.92 -13.58 -4.89
N LEU A 8 6.96 -12.76 -4.47
CA LEU A 8 6.72 -11.44 -5.07
C LEU A 8 7.95 -10.53 -4.93
N MET A 9 8.56 -10.50 -3.74
CA MET A 9 9.75 -9.68 -3.48
C MET A 9 11.00 -10.19 -4.21
N GLU A 10 11.16 -11.51 -4.30
CA GLU A 10 12.35 -12.15 -4.88
C GLU A 10 12.35 -12.12 -6.41
N ALA A 11 11.18 -12.38 -7.04
CA ALA A 11 11.10 -12.67 -8.47
C ALA A 11 9.95 -11.97 -9.20
N GLY A 12 9.21 -11.11 -8.50
CA GLY A 12 8.14 -10.29 -9.07
C GLY A 12 6.78 -11.00 -9.22
N PRO A 13 5.75 -10.28 -9.68
CA PRO A 13 4.36 -10.74 -9.75
C PRO A 13 4.16 -12.05 -10.52
N GLN A 14 4.89 -12.22 -11.62
CA GLN A 14 4.84 -13.39 -12.49
C GLN A 14 5.33 -14.68 -11.81
N ALA A 15 6.16 -14.57 -10.76
CA ALA A 15 6.64 -15.71 -10.00
C ALA A 15 5.61 -16.24 -8.99
N VAL A 16 4.58 -15.44 -8.66
CA VAL A 16 3.51 -15.79 -7.73
C VAL A 16 2.52 -16.75 -8.38
N THR A 17 2.95 -18.00 -8.53
CA THR A 17 2.14 -19.08 -9.12
C THR A 17 1.74 -20.09 -8.05
N LEU A 18 0.60 -20.78 -8.26
CA LEU A 18 0.17 -21.88 -7.38
C LEU A 18 1.25 -22.94 -7.22
N LYS A 19 2.00 -23.27 -8.28
CA LYS A 19 3.08 -24.26 -8.23
C LYS A 19 4.25 -23.77 -7.36
N ALA A 20 4.70 -22.53 -7.57
CA ALA A 20 5.83 -21.97 -6.82
C ALA A 20 5.49 -21.82 -5.33
N VAL A 21 4.30 -21.30 -5.01
CA VAL A 21 3.86 -21.17 -3.61
C VAL A 21 3.70 -22.54 -2.96
N ALA A 22 3.08 -23.51 -3.64
CA ALA A 22 2.90 -24.87 -3.14
C ALA A 22 4.25 -25.51 -2.79
N GLY A 23 5.24 -25.40 -3.69
CA GLY A 23 6.60 -25.88 -3.47
C GLY A 23 7.27 -25.24 -2.26
N ARG A 24 7.11 -23.93 -2.06
CA ARG A 24 7.72 -23.21 -0.94
C ARG A 24 7.12 -23.55 0.42
N ILE A 25 5.83 -23.89 0.49
CA ILE A 25 5.15 -24.24 1.74
C ILE A 25 5.02 -25.75 1.99
N GLY A 26 5.65 -26.59 1.15
CA GLY A 26 5.57 -28.05 1.28
C GLY A 26 4.16 -28.62 1.10
N ARG A 27 3.31 -27.96 0.29
CA ARG A 27 1.95 -28.43 -0.02
C ARG A 27 1.85 -28.81 -1.49
N THR A 28 0.81 -29.56 -1.85
CA THR A 28 0.56 -29.96 -3.24
C THR A 28 -0.04 -28.81 -4.03
N HIS A 29 0.21 -28.78 -5.34
CA HIS A 29 -0.45 -27.84 -6.24
C HIS A 29 -1.97 -27.96 -6.19
N ALA A 30 -2.49 -29.19 -6.07
CA ALA A 30 -3.92 -29.46 -5.93
C ALA A 30 -4.53 -28.76 -4.71
N ASN A 31 -3.87 -28.81 -3.54
CA ASN A 31 -4.36 -28.11 -2.34
C ASN A 31 -4.53 -26.61 -2.58
N LEU A 32 -3.54 -25.96 -3.19
CA LEU A 32 -3.63 -24.53 -3.49
C LEU A 32 -4.68 -24.24 -4.57
N LEU A 33 -4.82 -25.10 -5.57
CA LEU A 33 -5.85 -24.97 -6.60
C LEU A 33 -7.25 -25.05 -5.98
N HIS A 34 -7.48 -25.94 -5.02
CA HIS A 34 -8.75 -26.00 -4.29
C HIS A 34 -9.04 -24.75 -3.47
N HIS A 35 -8.02 -24.12 -2.88
CA HIS A 35 -8.20 -22.92 -2.05
C HIS A 35 -8.35 -21.62 -2.86
N PHE A 36 -7.58 -21.47 -3.94
CA PHE A 36 -7.50 -20.20 -4.67
C PHE A 36 -8.15 -20.25 -6.06
N GLY A 37 -8.46 -21.44 -6.58
CA GLY A 37 -9.05 -21.66 -7.90
C GLY A 37 -8.10 -21.42 -9.07
N SER A 38 -7.27 -20.37 -9.02
CA SER A 38 -6.33 -20.00 -10.08
C SER A 38 -5.14 -19.20 -9.55
N ALA A 39 -4.14 -18.96 -10.41
CA ALA A 39 -3.04 -18.05 -10.08
C ALA A 39 -3.54 -16.62 -9.86
N ALA A 40 -4.51 -16.16 -10.65
CA ALA A 40 -5.15 -14.86 -10.47
C ALA A 40 -5.90 -14.77 -9.12
N GLY A 41 -6.58 -15.85 -8.70
CA GLY A 41 -7.22 -15.92 -7.39
C GLY A 41 -6.23 -15.88 -6.22
N LEU A 42 -5.08 -16.57 -6.36
CA LEU A 42 -3.98 -16.47 -5.40
C LEU A 42 -3.41 -15.04 -5.33
N GLN A 43 -3.19 -14.41 -6.47
CA GLN A 43 -2.69 -13.04 -6.54
C GLN A 43 -3.69 -12.07 -5.88
N LYS A 44 -4.99 -12.17 -6.22
CA LYS A 44 -6.07 -11.39 -5.59
C LYS A 44 -6.05 -11.52 -4.06
N ALA A 45 -5.99 -12.75 -3.55
CA ALA A 45 -5.94 -12.98 -2.10
C ALA A 45 -4.63 -12.48 -1.44
N LEU A 46 -3.51 -12.47 -2.18
CA LEU A 46 -2.26 -11.86 -1.73
C LEU A 46 -2.40 -10.32 -1.61
N ILE A 47 -3.03 -9.67 -2.58
CA ILE A 47 -3.26 -8.22 -2.56
C ILE A 47 -4.20 -7.82 -1.46
N GLU A 48 -5.28 -8.56 -1.27
CA GLU A 48 -6.20 -8.35 -0.16
C GLU A 48 -5.46 -8.42 1.18
N SER A 49 -4.66 -9.47 1.40
CA SER A 49 -3.81 -9.60 2.59
C SER A 49 -2.77 -8.48 2.73
N LEU A 50 -2.21 -7.98 1.62
CA LEU A 50 -1.28 -6.85 1.63
C LEU A 50 -2.02 -5.56 2.00
N ALA A 51 -3.14 -5.28 1.36
CA ALA A 51 -3.97 -4.09 1.57
C ALA A 51 -4.46 -4.00 3.01
N ASP A 52 -5.02 -5.09 3.57
CA ASP A 52 -5.49 -5.13 4.95
C ASP A 52 -4.37 -4.91 5.96
N SER A 53 -3.21 -5.55 5.74
CA SER A 53 -2.05 -5.37 6.61
C SER A 53 -1.55 -3.93 6.61
N VAL A 54 -1.61 -3.27 5.47
CA VAL A 54 -1.09 -1.91 5.28
C VAL A 54 -2.03 -0.88 5.85
N THR A 55 -3.33 -1.00 5.57
CA THR A 55 -4.34 -0.06 6.09
C THR A 55 -4.50 -0.19 7.60
N ALA A 56 -4.34 -1.39 8.17
CA ALA A 56 -4.25 -1.57 9.62
C ALA A 56 -3.07 -0.79 10.22
N GLN A 57 -1.86 -0.96 9.67
CA GLN A 57 -0.64 -0.28 10.16
C GLN A 57 -0.74 1.24 10.01
N ILE A 58 -1.23 1.73 8.88
CA ILE A 58 -1.44 3.17 8.63
C ILE A 58 -2.49 3.71 9.61
N GLY A 59 -3.62 3.02 9.78
CA GLY A 59 -4.67 3.44 10.70
C GLY A 59 -4.17 3.55 12.14
N GLU A 60 -3.39 2.57 12.61
CA GLU A 60 -2.76 2.64 13.94
C GLU A 60 -1.79 3.81 14.07
N ALA A 61 -0.96 4.07 13.06
CA ALA A 61 -0.01 5.18 13.08
C ALA A 61 -0.69 6.54 13.08
N VAL A 62 -1.77 6.69 12.30
CA VAL A 62 -2.56 7.94 12.29
C VAL A 62 -3.22 8.15 13.66
N LEU A 63 -3.77 7.10 14.28
CA LEU A 63 -4.35 7.20 15.62
C LEU A 63 -3.30 7.60 16.66
N ARG A 64 -2.09 7.02 16.61
CA ARG A 64 -0.96 7.44 17.48
C ARG A 64 -0.57 8.90 17.25
N ALA A 65 -0.41 9.31 15.99
CA ALA A 65 -0.06 10.69 15.64
C ALA A 65 -1.08 11.71 16.17
N ARG A 66 -2.37 11.35 16.17
CA ARG A 66 -3.45 12.19 16.73
C ARG A 66 -3.45 12.22 18.25
N ALA A 67 -3.22 11.08 18.91
CA ALA A 67 -3.28 10.97 20.38
C ALA A 67 -2.07 11.58 21.10
N GLU A 68 -0.87 11.45 20.52
CA GLU A 68 0.40 11.77 21.19
C GLU A 68 1.07 13.03 20.63
N GLY A 69 0.50 13.65 19.58
CA GLY A 69 1.16 14.75 18.87
C GLY A 69 2.41 14.31 18.10
N ASN A 70 2.52 13.02 17.76
CA ASN A 70 3.68 12.46 17.06
C ASN A 70 3.82 13.03 15.64
N ASP A 71 5.04 12.92 15.10
CA ASP A 71 5.41 13.40 13.78
C ASP A 71 4.63 12.65 12.67
N PRO A 72 3.86 13.35 11.81
CA PRO A 72 3.18 12.78 10.65
C PRO A 72 4.10 12.00 9.69
N ARG A 73 5.42 12.16 9.83
CA ARG A 73 6.42 11.36 9.12
C ARG A 73 6.24 9.85 9.30
N GLU A 74 5.81 9.38 10.47
CA GLU A 74 5.61 7.95 10.73
C GLU A 74 4.57 7.35 9.77
N VAL A 75 3.46 8.07 9.55
CA VAL A 75 2.40 7.67 8.61
C VAL A 75 2.94 7.58 7.19
N VAL A 76 3.77 8.55 6.79
CA VAL A 76 4.40 8.56 5.46
C VAL A 76 5.34 7.38 5.29
N ASP A 77 6.21 7.13 6.26
CA ASP A 77 7.20 6.08 6.16
C ASP A 77 6.56 4.69 6.08
N LEU A 78 5.52 4.44 6.89
CA LEU A 78 4.74 3.19 6.84
C LEU A 78 4.02 3.02 5.50
N THR A 79 3.46 4.10 4.96
CA THR A 79 2.77 4.04 3.66
C THR A 79 3.78 3.74 2.55
N PHE A 80 4.92 4.42 2.50
CA PHE A 80 5.92 4.16 1.46
C PHE A 80 6.51 2.76 1.56
N ASP A 81 6.81 2.31 2.77
CA ASP A 81 7.31 0.95 3.04
C ASP A 81 6.36 -0.14 2.56
N ALA A 82 5.05 0.07 2.72
CA ALA A 82 4.03 -0.84 2.25
C ALA A 82 4.07 -1.03 0.73
N PHE A 83 4.21 0.07 -0.01
CA PHE A 83 4.29 0.04 -1.46
C PHE A 83 5.64 -0.48 -1.98
N ASP A 84 6.75 -0.16 -1.29
CA ASP A 84 8.09 -0.67 -1.59
C ASP A 84 8.21 -2.20 -1.35
N ARG A 85 7.43 -2.76 -0.40
CA ARG A 85 7.37 -4.21 -0.11
C ARG A 85 6.48 -5.01 -1.08
N GLY A 86 6.49 -4.64 -2.36
CA GLY A 86 5.89 -5.41 -3.46
C GLY A 86 4.43 -5.10 -3.78
N GLY A 87 3.73 -4.36 -2.93
CA GLY A 87 2.34 -3.95 -3.18
C GLY A 87 2.18 -3.11 -4.45
N GLY A 88 3.08 -2.14 -4.67
CA GLY A 88 3.04 -1.28 -5.85
C GLY A 88 3.31 -2.02 -7.15
N ALA A 89 4.35 -2.87 -7.18
CA ALA A 89 4.71 -3.65 -8.36
C ALA A 89 3.62 -4.65 -8.76
N LEU A 90 2.98 -5.31 -7.78
CA LEU A 90 1.88 -6.23 -8.04
C LEU A 90 0.64 -5.48 -8.57
N ALA A 91 0.26 -4.37 -7.92
CA ALA A 91 -0.84 -3.51 -8.36
C ALA A 91 -0.68 -3.06 -9.82
N SER A 92 0.48 -2.50 -10.17
CA SER A 92 0.74 -2.03 -11.54
C SER A 92 0.75 -3.17 -12.56
N TRP A 93 1.30 -4.33 -12.21
CA TRP A 93 1.32 -5.48 -13.11
C TRP A 93 -0.07 -5.99 -13.45
N MET A 94 -1.00 -5.98 -12.49
CA MET A 94 -2.37 -6.44 -12.75
C MET A 94 -3.17 -5.50 -13.63
N VAL A 95 -2.99 -4.18 -13.45
CA VAL A 95 -3.57 -3.17 -14.35
C VAL A 95 -3.08 -3.42 -15.77
N LEU A 96 -1.77 -3.56 -15.95
CA LEU A 96 -1.16 -3.82 -17.26
C LEU A 96 -1.57 -5.18 -17.86
N SER A 97 -1.92 -6.15 -17.02
CA SER A 97 -2.37 -7.49 -17.44
C SER A 97 -3.88 -7.58 -17.70
N GLY A 98 -4.62 -6.46 -17.59
CA GLY A 98 -6.08 -6.41 -17.82
C GLY A 98 -6.92 -7.02 -16.68
N ASN A 99 -6.35 -7.16 -15.48
CA ASN A 99 -7.04 -7.65 -14.29
C ASN A 99 -7.40 -6.48 -13.36
N GLU A 100 -8.19 -5.53 -13.86
CA GLU A 100 -8.52 -4.28 -13.18
C GLU A 100 -9.27 -4.53 -11.85
N ASP A 101 -10.14 -5.54 -11.80
CA ASP A 101 -10.88 -5.95 -10.59
C ASP A 101 -9.96 -6.41 -9.45
N ALA A 102 -8.70 -6.76 -9.74
CA ALA A 102 -7.76 -7.16 -8.70
C ALA A 102 -7.23 -5.98 -7.87
N LEU A 103 -7.51 -4.73 -8.28
CA LEU A 103 -7.27 -3.55 -7.46
C LEU A 103 -8.40 -3.25 -6.47
N ASN A 104 -9.60 -3.80 -6.67
CA ASN A 104 -10.75 -3.53 -5.80
C ASN A 104 -10.44 -3.74 -4.31
N PRO A 105 -9.71 -4.79 -3.87
CA PRO A 105 -9.35 -4.94 -2.46
C PRO A 105 -8.50 -3.79 -1.90
N ILE A 106 -7.63 -3.19 -2.73
CA ILE A 106 -6.83 -2.02 -2.32
C ILE A 106 -7.74 -0.81 -2.16
N LEU A 107 -8.63 -0.57 -3.13
CA LEU A 107 -9.58 0.55 -3.10
C LEU A 107 -10.54 0.43 -1.91
N GLU A 108 -11.07 -0.75 -1.65
CA GLU A 108 -11.92 -1.04 -0.49
C GLU A 108 -11.17 -0.82 0.82
N ALA A 109 -9.92 -1.27 0.93
CA ALA A 109 -9.11 -1.07 2.12
C ALA A 109 -8.84 0.43 2.36
N ILE A 110 -8.55 1.21 1.31
CA ILE A 110 -8.38 2.66 1.41
C ILE A 110 -9.68 3.34 1.83
N HIS A 111 -10.83 2.98 1.26
CA HIS A 111 -12.13 3.50 1.69
C HIS A 111 -12.37 3.19 3.18
N ARG A 112 -12.19 1.94 3.62
CA ARG A 112 -12.30 1.56 5.03
C ARG A 112 -11.40 2.39 5.94
N LEU A 113 -10.17 2.66 5.49
CA LEU A 113 -9.23 3.50 6.23
C LEU A 113 -9.73 4.95 6.32
N VAL A 114 -10.16 5.55 5.20
CA VAL A 114 -10.69 6.92 5.17
C VAL A 114 -11.92 7.03 6.07
N ASP A 115 -12.85 6.09 5.99
CA ASP A 115 -14.06 6.04 6.82
C ASP A 115 -13.67 5.99 8.31
N LYS A 116 -12.81 5.04 8.69
CA LYS A 116 -12.30 4.90 10.06
C LYS A 116 -11.59 6.16 10.58
N LEU A 117 -10.88 6.88 9.70
CA LEU A 117 -10.19 8.11 10.07
C LEU A 117 -11.12 9.32 10.16
N GLY A 118 -12.30 9.26 9.51
CA GLY A 118 -13.35 10.26 9.56
C GLY A 118 -14.35 10.06 10.70
N GLU A 119 -14.46 8.86 11.27
CA GLU A 119 -15.32 8.59 12.44
C GLU A 119 -15.00 9.56 13.60
N GLY A 120 -16.04 10.24 14.11
CA GLY A 120 -15.94 11.21 15.21
C GLY A 120 -15.84 12.69 14.80
N HIS A 121 -15.96 13.01 13.51
CA HIS A 121 -16.01 14.39 13.00
C HIS A 121 -17.31 14.64 12.23
N ASP A 122 -18.05 15.71 12.57
CA ASP A 122 -19.27 16.09 11.86
C ASP A 122 -18.93 16.57 10.44
N THR A 123 -19.47 15.86 9.44
CA THR A 123 -19.76 16.29 8.07
C THR A 123 -18.91 17.44 7.49
N ALA A 124 -17.85 17.08 6.75
CA ALA A 124 -17.25 17.80 5.59
C ALA A 124 -15.71 17.74 5.50
N ASP A 125 -15.04 16.64 5.90
CA ASP A 125 -13.58 16.55 5.78
C ASP A 125 -13.11 16.00 4.41
N ALA A 126 -13.56 16.62 3.32
CA ALA A 126 -12.94 16.50 1.98
C ALA A 126 -11.39 16.46 2.00
N PRO A 127 -10.69 17.23 2.88
CA PRO A 127 -9.24 17.15 2.95
C PRO A 127 -8.66 15.80 3.44
N ILE A 128 -9.39 14.91 4.15
CA ILE A 128 -8.83 13.60 4.56
C ILE A 128 -8.72 12.65 3.36
N ALA A 129 -9.77 12.60 2.54
CA ALA A 129 -9.79 11.77 1.34
C ALA A 129 -8.73 12.25 0.33
N GLU A 130 -8.64 13.55 0.08
CA GLU A 130 -7.64 14.15 -0.83
C GLU A 130 -6.20 13.89 -0.35
N GLN A 131 -5.92 14.04 0.94
CA GLN A 131 -4.62 13.74 1.52
C GLN A 131 -4.25 12.27 1.42
N THR A 132 -5.21 11.39 1.73
CA THR A 132 -5.00 9.94 1.66
C THR A 132 -4.70 9.54 0.21
N LEU A 133 -5.47 10.07 -0.74
CA LEU A 133 -5.23 9.86 -2.17
C LEU A 133 -3.85 10.39 -2.60
N SER A 134 -3.50 11.61 -2.22
CA SER A 134 -2.20 12.22 -2.55
C SER A 134 -1.03 11.39 -2.00
N LEU A 135 -1.11 10.94 -0.75
CA LEU A 135 -0.09 10.13 -0.11
C LEU A 135 0.04 8.75 -0.79
N VAL A 136 -1.08 8.08 -1.07
CA VAL A 136 -1.10 6.78 -1.73
C VAL A 136 -0.53 6.88 -3.15
N LEU A 137 -0.95 7.86 -3.95
CA LEU A 137 -0.44 8.06 -5.30
C LEU A 137 1.07 8.37 -5.29
N THR A 138 1.52 9.18 -4.34
CA THR A 138 2.95 9.50 -4.19
C THR A 138 3.76 8.27 -3.79
N ALA A 139 3.27 7.48 -2.83
CA ALA A 139 3.93 6.24 -2.39
C ALA A 139 3.99 5.20 -3.52
N LEU A 140 2.90 5.05 -4.28
CA LEU A 140 2.85 4.17 -5.45
C LEU A 140 3.84 4.61 -6.53
N GLY A 141 3.83 5.89 -6.90
CA GLY A 141 4.79 6.44 -7.86
C GLY A 141 6.24 6.27 -7.40
N ASN A 142 6.50 6.47 -6.10
CA ASN A 142 7.82 6.24 -5.50
C ASN A 142 8.28 4.79 -5.58
N ALA A 143 7.38 3.83 -5.36
CA ALA A 143 7.70 2.41 -5.43
C ALA A 143 8.04 1.96 -6.86
N LEU A 144 7.40 2.56 -7.86
CA LEU A 144 7.59 2.20 -9.27
C LEU A 144 8.79 2.90 -9.91
N LEU A 145 8.92 4.21 -9.69
CA LEU A 145 9.86 5.07 -10.41
C LEU A 145 10.72 5.94 -9.50
N GLY A 146 10.49 5.94 -8.19
CA GLY A 146 11.14 6.86 -7.25
C GLY A 146 12.67 6.73 -7.22
N GLY A 147 13.20 5.50 -7.27
CA GLY A 147 14.65 5.25 -7.32
C GLY A 147 15.31 5.85 -8.56
N PRO A 148 14.92 5.42 -9.78
CA PRO A 148 15.45 5.97 -11.02
C PRO A 148 15.26 7.48 -11.17
N MET A 149 14.10 8.02 -10.79
CA MET A 149 13.83 9.46 -10.88
C MET A 149 14.68 10.27 -9.89
N ALA A 150 14.83 9.82 -8.64
CA ALA A 150 15.71 10.48 -7.68
C ALA A 150 17.16 10.51 -8.18
N ALA A 151 17.66 9.38 -8.69
CA ALA A 151 19.01 9.29 -9.25
C ALA A 151 19.20 10.22 -10.46
N ALA A 152 18.24 10.25 -11.40
CA ALA A 152 18.29 11.12 -12.58
C ALA A 152 18.31 12.62 -12.22
N LEU A 153 17.72 12.99 -11.09
CA LEU A 153 17.66 14.36 -10.58
C LEU A 153 18.80 14.69 -9.60
N GLY A 154 19.71 13.74 -9.32
CA GLY A 154 20.79 13.92 -8.34
C GLY A 154 20.30 14.04 -6.89
N LEU A 155 19.12 13.48 -6.58
CA LEU A 155 18.48 13.54 -5.26
C LEU A 155 18.68 12.24 -4.48
N PRO A 156 18.70 12.29 -3.13
CA PRO A 156 18.69 11.10 -2.29
C PRO A 156 17.41 10.26 -2.48
N ARG A 157 17.51 8.92 -2.31
CA ARG A 157 16.37 7.99 -2.41
C ARG A 157 15.19 8.36 -1.51
N GLU A 158 15.49 8.92 -0.34
CA GLU A 158 14.54 9.31 0.70
C GLU A 158 13.82 10.63 0.42
N LYS A 159 14.22 11.38 -0.62
CA LYS A 159 13.68 12.72 -0.87
C LYS A 159 12.17 12.72 -1.09
N ALA A 160 11.63 11.69 -1.74
CA ALA A 160 10.19 11.56 -1.94
C ALA A 160 9.41 11.44 -0.61
N ARG A 161 9.95 10.71 0.37
CA ARG A 161 9.36 10.59 1.71
C ARG A 161 9.41 11.92 2.45
N GLU A 162 10.51 12.66 2.32
CA GLU A 162 10.63 14.00 2.90
C GLU A 162 9.61 14.98 2.33
N ILE A 163 9.42 14.99 1.01
CA ILE A 163 8.43 15.85 0.34
C ILE A 163 7.02 15.51 0.84
N ALA A 164 6.65 14.23 0.85
CA ALA A 164 5.34 13.79 1.32
C ALA A 164 5.09 14.14 2.79
N ALA A 165 6.10 13.98 3.66
CA ALA A 165 6.00 14.35 5.07
C ALA A 165 5.79 15.86 5.27
N ASN A 166 6.50 16.69 4.51
CA ASN A 166 6.34 18.14 4.58
C ASN A 166 4.95 18.59 4.09
N GLN A 167 4.43 17.98 3.02
CA GLN A 167 3.08 18.23 2.53
C GLN A 167 2.03 17.85 3.57
N LEU A 168 2.16 16.68 4.20
CA LEU A 168 1.23 16.21 5.23
C LEU A 168 1.26 17.13 6.47
N ARG A 169 2.45 17.55 6.92
CA ARG A 169 2.59 18.50 8.03
C ARG A 169 1.95 19.85 7.72
N ALA A 170 2.19 20.40 6.54
CA ALA A 170 1.60 21.68 6.12
C ALA A 170 0.07 21.60 6.10
N SER A 171 -0.48 20.47 5.64
CA SER A 171 -1.93 20.28 5.59
C SER A 171 -2.55 20.09 6.98
N ILE A 172 -1.87 19.42 7.90
CA ILE A 172 -2.30 19.32 9.32
C ILE A 172 -2.24 20.69 10.00
N ALA A 173 -1.21 21.49 9.75
CA ALA A 173 -1.09 22.84 10.31
C ALA A 173 -2.24 23.75 9.85
N ALA A 174 -2.54 23.76 8.54
CA ALA A 174 -3.64 24.55 7.98
C ALA A 174 -5.02 24.18 8.57
N ARG A 175 -5.22 22.94 9.03
CA ARG A 175 -6.44 22.52 9.73
C ARG A 175 -6.56 23.04 11.15
N ARG A 176 -5.44 23.28 11.84
CA ARG A 176 -5.45 23.79 13.23
C ARG A 176 -5.71 25.29 13.30
N GLU A 177 -5.53 26.00 12.18
CA GLU A 177 -5.71 27.45 12.07
C GLU A 177 -7.13 27.85 11.65
N ASN A 178 -7.95 26.90 11.19
CA ASN A 178 -9.37 27.06 10.84
C ASN A 178 -10.28 26.51 11.93
#